data_AF-A0A529LY55-F1
#
_entry.id   AF-A0A529LY55-F1
#
_cell.length_a   1.000
_cell.length_b   1.000
_cell.length_c   1.000
_cell.angle_alpha   90.00
_cell.angle_beta   90.00
_cell.angle_gamma   90.00
#
_symmetry.space_group_name_H-M   'P 1'
#
loop_
_entity.id
_entity.type
_entity.pdbx_description
1 polymer ?
#
loop_
_entity_poly.entity_id
_entity_poly.type
_entity_poly.pdbx_seq_one_letter_code
_entity_poly.pdbx_strand_id
1 'polypeptide(L)'
;MRSYLSDRMGAALLMAPLLLFLVLAYAWPFLGVVKWSFTLPTPGLGQYEALLTDDLVQSVFIRTLRIAAVVTVVSVAAAYAITVVWVRGTPAQRLIAEFCILVPFWISVLTRAFGWVALLSNRGLINSWLQAIGFISEPLALVRNEFGVIVGMTHFLIPFAVFPLA
;
A
#
# COMPACT_ATOMS: atom_id res chain seq x y z
N MET A 1 -38.55 -26.53 2.05
CA MET A 1 -37.76 -26.00 3.19
C MET A 1 -36.63 -26.92 3.65
N ARG A 2 -36.81 -28.25 3.66
CA ARG A 2 -35.79 -29.23 4.10
C ARG A 2 -34.61 -29.40 3.12
N SER A 3 -34.81 -29.21 1.81
CA SER A 3 -33.74 -29.26 0.79
C SER A 3 -32.77 -28.08 0.88
N TYR A 4 -33.30 -26.86 1.06
CA TYR A 4 -32.49 -25.64 1.24
C TYR A 4 -31.56 -25.70 2.46
N LEU A 5 -31.94 -26.40 3.53
CA LEU A 5 -31.11 -26.57 4.73
C LEU A 5 -30.01 -27.62 4.51
N SER A 6 -30.28 -28.66 3.72
CA SER A 6 -29.30 -29.68 3.31
C SER A 6 -28.17 -29.08 2.48
N ASP A 7 -28.51 -28.22 1.51
CA ASP A 7 -27.54 -27.56 0.63
C ASP A 7 -26.63 -26.58 1.39
N ARG A 8 -27.18 -25.84 2.36
CA ARG A 8 -26.38 -24.96 3.23
C ARG A 8 -25.44 -25.75 4.15
N MET A 9 -25.87 -26.91 4.65
CA MET A 9 -25.06 -27.74 5.54
C MET A 9 -23.92 -28.44 4.78
N GLY A 10 -24.17 -28.87 3.54
CA GLY A 10 -23.15 -29.38 2.63
C GLY A 10 -22.11 -28.30 2.25
N ALA A 11 -22.57 -27.08 1.91
CA ALA A 11 -21.67 -25.96 1.66
C ALA A 11 -20.83 -25.59 2.89
N ALA A 12 -21.43 -25.58 4.09
CA ALA A 12 -20.71 -25.32 5.34
C ALA A 12 -19.66 -26.40 5.63
N LEU A 13 -19.94 -27.68 5.38
CA LEU A 13 -19.00 -28.78 5.56
C LEU A 13 -17.82 -28.69 4.57
N LEU A 14 -18.06 -28.22 3.34
CA LEU A 14 -17.03 -28.00 2.32
C LEU A 14 -16.15 -26.77 2.63
N MET A 15 -16.72 -25.73 3.22
CA MET A 15 -15.99 -24.54 3.65
C MET A 15 -15.27 -24.72 4.99
N ALA A 16 -15.71 -25.66 5.83
CA ALA A 16 -15.16 -25.85 7.17
C ALA A 16 -13.64 -26.08 7.21
N PRO A 17 -13.01 -26.90 6.33
CA PRO A 17 -11.56 -27.07 6.33
C PRO A 17 -10.82 -25.77 5.99
N LEU A 18 -11.34 -25.00 5.02
CA LEU A 18 -10.75 -23.71 4.62
C LEU A 18 -10.86 -22.69 5.75
N LEU A 19 -12.03 -22.57 6.37
CA LEU A 19 -12.26 -21.63 7.48
C LEU A 19 -11.43 -22.02 8.70
N LEU A 20 -11.37 -23.31 9.05
CA LEU A 20 -10.53 -23.80 10.13
C LEU A 20 -9.06 -23.48 9.86
N PHE A 21 -8.58 -23.73 8.64
CA PHE A 21 -7.23 -23.37 8.24
C PHE A 21 -6.96 -21.87 8.37
N LEU A 22 -7.85 -21.00 7.88
CA LEU A 22 -7.70 -19.55 8.00
C LEU A 22 -7.67 -19.08 9.46
N VAL A 23 -8.53 -19.65 10.31
CA VAL A 23 -8.54 -19.34 11.75
C VAL A 23 -7.21 -19.75 12.40
N LEU A 24 -6.73 -20.96 12.13
CA LEU A 24 -5.48 -21.44 12.71
C LEU A 24 -4.25 -20.71 12.17
N ALA A 25 -4.26 -20.35 10.89
CA ALA A 25 -3.12 -19.69 10.25
C ALA A 25 -3.05 -18.19 10.53
N TYR A 26 -4.20 -17.50 10.68
CA TYR A 26 -4.24 -16.04 10.86
C TYR A 26 -4.74 -15.61 12.24
N ALA A 27 -5.91 -16.12 12.66
CA ALA A 27 -6.51 -15.66 13.92
C ALA A 27 -5.68 -16.09 15.13
N TRP A 28 -5.13 -17.31 15.12
CA TRP A 28 -4.33 -17.82 16.23
C TRP A 28 -3.04 -17.00 16.48
N PRO A 29 -2.16 -16.71 15.49
CA PRO A 29 -1.03 -15.81 15.69
C PRO A 29 -1.45 -14.40 16.11
N PHE A 30 -2.55 -13.89 15.55
CA PHE A 30 -3.05 -12.57 15.89
C PHE A 30 -3.48 -12.46 17.36
N LEU A 31 -4.17 -13.47 17.89
CA LEU A 31 -4.50 -13.55 19.32
C LEU A 31 -3.24 -13.58 20.19
N GLY A 32 -2.15 -14.20 19.71
CA GLY A 32 -0.83 -14.13 20.35
C GLY A 32 -0.29 -12.71 20.45
N VAL A 33 -0.36 -11.93 19.35
CA VAL A 33 0.06 -10.51 19.33
C VAL A 33 -0.81 -9.66 20.24
N VAL A 34 -2.14 -9.88 20.24
CA VAL A 34 -3.06 -9.20 21.15
C VAL A 34 -2.70 -9.53 22.60
N LYS A 35 -2.46 -10.80 22.93
CA LYS A 35 -2.01 -11.19 24.27
C LYS A 35 -0.72 -10.47 24.67
N TRP A 36 0.26 -10.40 23.77
CA TRP A 36 1.53 -9.70 24.03
C TRP A 36 1.35 -8.22 24.34
N SER A 37 0.36 -7.55 23.72
CA SER A 37 0.08 -6.14 24.02
C SER A 37 -0.33 -5.88 25.47
N PHE A 38 -0.86 -6.88 26.16
CA PHE A 38 -1.21 -6.81 27.59
C PHE A 38 -0.17 -7.43 28.51
N THR A 39 0.71 -8.31 28.02
CA THR A 39 1.61 -9.11 28.88
C THR A 39 3.07 -8.67 28.83
N LEU A 40 3.50 -7.99 27.76
CA LEU A 40 4.90 -7.60 27.54
C LEU A 40 5.04 -6.07 27.44
N PRO A 41 6.12 -5.48 28.00
CA PRO A 41 7.19 -6.11 28.79
C PRO A 41 6.76 -6.45 30.23
N THR A 42 5.74 -5.78 30.76
CA THR A 42 5.09 -6.09 32.04
C THR A 42 3.59 -6.25 31.83
N PRO A 43 2.92 -7.14 32.57
CA PRO A 43 1.47 -7.29 32.46
C PRO A 43 0.74 -6.01 32.88
N GLY A 44 -0.15 -5.49 32.03
CA GLY A 44 -0.95 -4.32 32.32
C GLY A 44 -1.41 -3.56 31.08
N LEU A 45 -1.96 -2.36 31.30
CA LEU A 45 -2.40 -1.44 30.25
C LEU A 45 -1.38 -0.33 29.95
N GLY A 46 -0.20 -0.36 30.59
CA GLY A 46 0.82 0.70 30.44
C GLY A 46 1.31 0.88 29.00
N GLN A 47 1.26 -0.17 28.17
CA GLN A 47 1.55 -0.06 26.73
C GLN A 47 0.56 0.89 26.02
N TYR A 48 -0.72 0.83 26.38
CA TYR A 48 -1.74 1.72 25.80
C TYR A 48 -1.63 3.15 26.33
N GLU A 49 -1.19 3.32 27.57
CA GLU A 49 -0.84 4.64 28.11
C GLU A 49 0.35 5.25 27.37
N ALA A 50 1.38 4.45 27.07
CA ALA A 50 2.51 4.88 26.25
C ALA A 50 2.07 5.33 24.84
N LEU A 51 1.05 4.69 24.22
CA LEU A 51 0.49 5.17 22.95
C LEU A 51 -0.02 6.62 23.03
N LEU A 52 -0.48 7.07 24.20
CA LEU A 52 -1.07 8.38 24.43
C LEU A 52 -0.11 9.40 25.07
N THR A 53 1.04 8.95 25.56
CA THR A 53 1.98 9.79 26.33
C THR A 53 3.37 9.85 25.71
N ASP A 54 3.75 8.88 24.88
CA ASP A 54 5.05 8.85 24.21
C ASP A 54 5.02 9.65 22.89
N ASP A 55 5.78 10.75 22.86
CA ASP A 55 5.90 11.63 21.69
C ASP A 55 6.44 10.91 20.44
N LEU A 56 7.34 9.93 20.60
CA LEU A 56 7.87 9.17 19.48
C LEU A 56 6.79 8.28 18.87
N VAL A 57 6.01 7.59 19.70
CA VAL A 57 4.91 6.74 19.24
C VAL A 57 3.85 7.56 18.52
N GLN A 58 3.43 8.68 19.12
CA GLN A 58 2.45 9.57 18.52
C GLN A 58 2.94 10.18 17.21
N SER A 59 4.18 10.66 17.16
CA SER A 59 4.74 11.26 15.95
C SER A 59 4.83 10.27 14.79
N VAL A 60 5.22 9.02 15.06
CA VAL A 60 5.22 7.94 14.04
C VAL A 60 3.80 7.61 13.60
N PHE A 61 2.85 7.52 14.53
CA PHE A 61 1.45 7.22 14.24
C PHE A 61 0.81 8.31 13.35
N ILE A 62 0.91 9.57 13.76
CA ILE A 62 0.38 10.72 13.02
C ILE A 62 1.05 10.83 11.65
N ARG A 63 2.38 10.68 11.58
CA ARG A 63 3.10 10.69 10.29
C ARG A 63 2.62 9.58 9.38
N THR A 64 2.39 8.38 9.89
CA THR A 64 1.89 7.25 9.10
C THR A 64 0.49 7.53 8.57
N LEU A 65 -0.42 8.02 9.43
CA LEU A 65 -1.78 8.41 9.01
C LEU A 65 -1.76 9.52 7.96
N ARG A 66 -0.94 10.55 8.15
CA ARG A 66 -0.78 11.65 7.18
C ARG A 66 -0.29 11.12 5.84
N ILE A 67 0.77 10.31 5.84
CA ILE A 67 1.32 9.72 4.60
C ILE A 67 0.27 8.86 3.92
N ALA A 68 -0.44 8.01 4.68
CA ALA A 68 -1.50 7.17 4.13
C ALA A 68 -2.61 8.01 3.47
N ALA A 69 -3.09 9.06 4.16
CA ALA A 69 -4.11 9.95 3.61
C ALA A 69 -3.64 10.66 2.32
N VAL A 70 -2.43 11.21 2.32
CA VAL A 70 -1.86 11.87 1.13
C VAL A 70 -1.72 10.88 -0.01
N VAL A 71 -1.15 9.70 0.24
CA VAL A 71 -0.98 8.65 -0.77
C VAL A 71 -2.33 8.19 -1.32
N THR A 72 -3.35 7.98 -0.48
CA THR A 72 -4.70 7.63 -0.94
C THR A 72 -5.26 8.69 -1.86
N VAL A 73 -5.22 9.97 -1.48
CA VAL A 73 -5.76 11.06 -2.31
C VAL A 73 -5.03 11.14 -3.65
N VAL A 74 -3.69 11.15 -3.62
CA VAL A 74 -2.88 11.28 -4.85
C VAL A 74 -3.03 10.04 -5.74
N SER A 75 -3.02 8.83 -5.18
CA SER A 75 -3.18 7.60 -5.95
C SER A 75 -4.57 7.48 -6.58
N VAL A 76 -5.64 7.82 -5.87
CA VAL A 76 -7.00 7.82 -6.42
C VAL A 76 -7.17 8.87 -7.50
N ALA A 77 -6.63 10.08 -7.31
CA ALA A 77 -6.67 11.13 -8.32
C ALA A 77 -5.93 10.72 -9.60
N ALA A 78 -4.71 10.17 -9.46
CA ALA A 78 -3.93 9.67 -10.59
C ALA A 78 -4.60 8.47 -11.26
N ALA A 79 -5.13 7.53 -10.48
CA ALA A 79 -5.87 6.38 -10.98
C ALA A 79 -7.11 6.80 -11.77
N TYR A 80 -7.88 7.77 -11.27
CA TYR A 80 -9.04 8.30 -11.97
C TYR A 80 -8.65 8.87 -13.35
N ALA A 81 -7.58 9.66 -13.42
CA ALA A 81 -7.09 10.19 -14.70
C ALA A 81 -6.70 9.07 -15.68
N ILE A 82 -6.00 8.04 -15.19
CA ILE A 82 -5.63 6.86 -15.99
C ILE A 82 -6.87 6.10 -16.46
N THR A 83 -7.84 5.87 -15.56
CA THR A 83 -9.09 5.17 -15.87
C THR A 83 -9.91 5.89 -16.93
N VAL A 84 -9.99 7.23 -16.89
CA VAL A 84 -10.68 8.02 -17.93
C VAL A 84 -10.04 7.76 -19.30
N VAL A 85 -8.72 7.76 -19.40
CA VAL A 85 -8.00 7.44 -20.64
C VAL A 85 -8.21 5.99 -21.04
N TRP A 86 -8.22 5.07 -20.07
CA TRP A 86 -8.37 3.64 -20.33
C TRP A 86 -9.76 3.27 -20.86
N VAL A 87 -10.83 3.83 -20.26
CA VAL A 87 -12.22 3.53 -20.61
C VAL A 87 -12.70 4.32 -21.84
N ARG A 88 -12.28 5.59 -21.97
CA ARG A 88 -12.80 6.51 -23.02
C ARG A 88 -11.80 6.84 -24.12
N GLY A 89 -10.55 6.41 -24.01
CA GLY A 89 -9.51 6.71 -24.99
C GLY A 89 -9.64 5.93 -26.30
N THR A 90 -8.87 6.35 -27.29
CA THR A 90 -8.71 5.62 -28.55
C THR A 90 -8.06 4.24 -28.31
N PRO A 91 -8.13 3.29 -29.25
CA PRO A 91 -7.51 1.97 -29.08
C PRO A 91 -6.02 2.04 -28.71
N ALA A 92 -5.26 2.99 -29.26
CA ALA A 92 -3.86 3.20 -28.92
C ALA A 92 -3.67 3.75 -27.49
N GLN A 93 -4.49 4.71 -27.07
CA GLN A 93 -4.45 5.26 -25.71
C GLN A 93 -4.82 4.22 -24.66
N ARG A 94 -5.85 3.42 -24.95
CA ARG A 94 -6.27 2.29 -24.11
C ARG A 94 -5.13 1.29 -23.93
N LEU A 95 -4.46 0.91 -25.02
CA LEU A 95 -3.33 -0.02 -24.97
C LEU A 95 -2.17 0.54 -24.12
N ILE A 96 -1.83 1.83 -24.29
CA ILE A 96 -0.79 2.48 -23.48
C ILE A 96 -1.18 2.50 -21.99
N ALA A 97 -2.43 2.84 -21.67
CA ALA A 97 -2.92 2.82 -20.29
C ALA A 97 -2.83 1.40 -19.70
N GLU A 98 -3.22 0.37 -20.45
CA GLU A 98 -3.10 -1.04 -20.04
C GLU A 98 -1.66 -1.42 -19.71
N PHE A 99 -0.69 -1.04 -20.55
CA PHE A 99 0.72 -1.25 -20.24
C PHE A 99 1.16 -0.51 -18.97
N CYS A 100 0.78 0.77 -18.84
CA CYS A 100 1.10 1.57 -17.66
C CYS A 100 0.50 1.01 -16.35
N ILE A 101 -0.62 0.27 -16.42
CA ILE A 101 -1.25 -0.36 -15.25
C ILE A 101 -0.64 -1.74 -15.00
N LEU A 102 -0.56 -2.58 -16.02
CA LEU A 102 -0.22 -4.00 -15.88
C LEU A 102 1.29 -4.21 -15.66
N VAL A 103 2.16 -3.47 -16.34
CA VAL A 103 3.61 -3.61 -16.16
C VAL A 103 4.03 -3.41 -14.70
N PRO A 104 3.66 -2.30 -14.01
CA PRO A 104 4.00 -2.16 -12.60
C PRO A 104 3.23 -3.11 -11.69
N PHE A 105 2.05 -3.60 -12.10
CA PHE A 105 1.29 -4.59 -11.32
C PHE A 105 1.99 -5.95 -11.26
N TRP A 106 2.56 -6.41 -12.39
CA TRP A 106 3.21 -7.72 -12.50
C TRP A 106 4.65 -7.74 -11.98
N ILE A 107 5.33 -6.58 -11.95
CA ILE A 107 6.71 -6.50 -11.47
C ILE A 107 6.75 -6.53 -9.93
N SER A 108 7.72 -7.28 -9.41
CA SER A 108 8.00 -7.38 -7.97
C SER A 108 8.08 -6.01 -7.30
N VAL A 109 7.51 -5.93 -6.09
CA VAL A 109 7.51 -4.72 -5.25
C VAL A 109 8.94 -4.25 -4.99
N LEU A 110 9.88 -5.18 -4.76
CA LEU A 110 11.28 -4.85 -4.51
C LEU A 110 11.94 -4.21 -5.73
N THR A 111 11.70 -4.76 -6.93
CA THR A 111 12.24 -4.20 -8.17
C THR A 111 11.74 -2.78 -8.40
N ARG A 112 10.44 -2.52 -8.15
CA ARG A 112 9.87 -1.16 -8.23
C ARG A 112 10.48 -0.22 -7.19
N ALA A 113 10.68 -0.69 -5.96
CA ALA A 113 11.30 0.10 -4.89
C ALA A 113 12.74 0.48 -5.25
N PHE A 114 13.55 -0.46 -5.73
CA PHE A 114 14.92 -0.17 -6.16
C PHE A 114 14.97 0.74 -7.38
N GLY A 115 14.03 0.60 -8.33
CA GLY A 115 13.89 1.52 -9.45
C GLY A 115 13.65 2.96 -9.00
N TRP A 116 12.72 3.17 -8.07
CA TRP A 116 12.48 4.50 -7.49
C TRP A 116 13.68 5.02 -6.69
N VAL A 117 14.34 4.18 -5.90
CA VAL A 117 15.57 4.56 -5.18
C VAL A 117 16.66 5.01 -6.16
N ALA A 118 16.87 4.29 -7.25
CA ALA A 118 17.84 4.65 -8.27
C ALA A 118 17.49 6.00 -8.93
N LEU A 119 16.23 6.18 -9.34
CA LEU A 119 15.74 7.41 -9.99
C LEU A 119 15.80 8.65 -9.09
N LEU A 120 15.42 8.50 -7.81
CA LEU A 120 15.33 9.59 -6.84
C LEU A 120 16.63 9.81 -6.05
N SER A 121 17.64 8.96 -6.23
CA SER A 121 18.93 9.14 -5.55
C SER A 121 19.58 10.48 -5.91
N ASN A 122 20.55 10.93 -5.10
CA ASN A 122 21.26 12.19 -5.35
C ASN A 122 21.99 12.21 -6.71
N ARG A 123 22.40 11.05 -7.22
CA ARG A 123 22.98 10.86 -8.57
C ARG A 123 21.99 10.24 -9.56
N GLY A 124 20.71 10.22 -9.20
CA GLY A 124 19.64 9.63 -9.98
C GLY A 124 19.23 10.52 -11.15
N LEU A 125 18.36 9.97 -12.00
CA LEU A 125 17.88 10.63 -13.20
C LEU A 125 17.22 11.97 -12.86
N ILE A 126 16.37 12.01 -11.83
CA ILE A 126 15.59 13.21 -11.51
C ILE A 126 16.50 14.38 -11.11
N ASN A 127 17.44 14.15 -10.18
CA ASN A 127 18.40 15.18 -9.77
C ASN A 127 19.29 15.63 -10.92
N SER A 128 19.81 14.69 -11.73
CA SER A 128 20.69 15.00 -12.85
C SER A 128 19.99 15.84 -13.92
N TRP A 129 18.72 15.54 -14.22
CA TRP A 129 17.91 16.32 -15.16
C TRP A 129 17.58 17.71 -14.61
N LEU A 130 17.19 17.83 -13.34
CA LEU A 130 16.90 19.12 -12.70
C LEU A 130 18.13 20.04 -12.67
N GLN A 131 19.33 19.48 -12.48
CA GLN A 131 20.59 20.21 -12.56
C GLN A 131 20.93 20.61 -13.99
N ALA A 132 20.76 19.71 -14.97
CA ALA A 132 21.07 19.98 -16.37
C ALA A 132 20.24 21.14 -16.95
N ILE A 133 18.99 21.28 -16.53
CA ILE A 133 18.12 22.41 -16.94
C ILE A 133 18.34 23.68 -16.10
N GLY A 134 19.25 23.65 -15.11
CA GLY A 134 19.57 24.79 -14.24
C GLY A 134 18.52 25.11 -13.18
N PHE A 135 17.59 24.20 -12.89
CA PHE A 135 16.52 24.44 -11.89
C PHE A 135 17.01 24.32 -10.45
N ILE A 136 18.04 23.48 -10.20
CA ILE A 136 18.69 23.32 -8.89
C ILE A 136 20.21 23.41 -9.04
N SER A 137 20.89 23.97 -8.04
CA SER A 137 22.36 24.01 -7.96
C SER A 137 22.95 22.76 -7.31
N GLU A 138 22.23 22.16 -6.36
CA GLU A 138 22.68 21.00 -5.58
C GLU A 138 21.60 19.89 -5.60
N PRO A 139 21.99 18.60 -5.49
CA PRO A 139 21.05 17.50 -5.52
C PRO A 139 20.08 17.55 -4.33
N LEU A 140 18.79 17.40 -4.63
CA LEU A 140 17.75 17.26 -3.61
C LEU A 140 17.83 15.87 -2.99
N ALA A 141 17.74 15.81 -1.66
CA ALA A 141 17.52 14.55 -0.96
C ALA A 141 16.07 14.11 -1.20
N LEU A 142 15.84 13.21 -2.16
CA LEU A 142 14.49 12.69 -2.51
C LEU A 142 14.28 11.24 -2.05
N VAL A 143 15.32 10.60 -1.50
CA VAL A 143 15.33 9.21 -1.02
C VAL A 143 15.53 9.18 0.49
N ARG A 144 15.00 8.13 1.15
CA ARG A 144 15.05 7.93 2.63
C ARG A 144 14.31 9.03 3.42
N ASN A 145 13.29 9.61 2.82
CA ASN A 145 12.41 10.59 3.46
C ASN A 145 10.95 10.37 3.05
N GLU A 146 10.07 11.20 3.57
CA GLU A 146 8.63 11.13 3.33
C GLU A 146 8.25 11.29 1.86
N PHE A 147 8.92 12.18 1.12
CA PHE A 147 8.65 12.39 -0.30
C PHE A 147 8.87 11.12 -1.12
N GLY A 148 10.02 10.46 -0.93
CA GLY A 148 10.32 9.20 -1.63
C GLY A 148 9.31 8.09 -1.30
N VAL A 149 8.85 8.03 -0.04
CA VAL A 149 7.79 7.09 0.37
C VAL A 149 6.47 7.42 -0.34
N ILE A 150 6.05 8.69 -0.37
CA ILE A 150 4.80 9.11 -1.03
C ILE A 150 4.84 8.75 -2.52
N VAL A 151 5.93 9.07 -3.23
CA VAL A 151 6.08 8.76 -4.66
C VAL A 151 6.01 7.25 -4.91
N GLY A 152 6.81 6.47 -4.18
CA GLY A 152 6.85 5.01 -4.35
C GLY A 152 5.52 4.33 -4.04
N MET A 153 4.87 4.71 -2.93
CA MET A 153 3.59 4.15 -2.52
C MET A 153 2.44 4.57 -3.43
N THR A 154 2.45 5.82 -3.92
CA THR A 154 1.47 6.29 -4.91
C THR A 154 1.54 5.44 -6.17
N HIS A 155 2.74 5.29 -6.76
CA HIS A 155 2.94 4.43 -7.93
C HIS A 155 2.55 2.97 -7.66
N PHE A 156 2.82 2.46 -6.45
CA PHE A 156 2.44 1.10 -6.07
C PHE A 156 0.93 0.88 -6.02
N LEU A 157 0.18 1.85 -5.50
CA LEU A 157 -1.27 1.73 -5.24
C LEU A 157 -2.15 2.11 -6.44
N ILE A 158 -1.63 2.88 -7.40
CA ILE A 158 -2.39 3.27 -8.60
C ILE A 158 -3.08 2.07 -9.28
N PRO A 159 -2.41 0.95 -9.60
CA PRO A 159 -3.08 -0.18 -10.26
C PRO A 159 -4.27 -0.73 -9.46
N PHE A 160 -4.15 -0.80 -8.14
CA PHE A 160 -5.22 -1.29 -7.27
C PHE A 160 -6.41 -0.32 -7.22
N ALA A 161 -6.17 0.99 -7.32
CA ALA A 161 -7.22 2.00 -7.38
C ALA A 161 -7.88 2.07 -8.77
N VAL A 162 -7.14 1.79 -9.85
CA VAL A 162 -7.67 1.82 -11.22
C VAL A 162 -8.72 0.73 -11.45
N PHE A 163 -8.48 -0.51 -11.01
CA PHE A 163 -9.39 -1.64 -11.27
C PHE A 163 -10.84 -1.44 -10.80
N PRO A 164 -11.13 -0.96 -9.57
CA PRO A 164 -12.52 -0.71 -9.15
C PRO A 164 -13.13 0.57 -9.76
N LEU A 165 -12.33 1.47 -10.33
CA LEU A 165 -12.82 2.70 -10.96
C LEU A 165 -13.21 2.52 -12.43
N ALA A 166 -12.67 1.50 -13.10
CA ALA A 166 -12.89 1.19 -14.52
C ALA A 166 -14.23 0.48 -14.75
#